data_AF-A0A6V8CD54-F1
#
_entry.id   AF-A0A6V8CD54-F1
#
_cell.length_a   1.000
_cell.length_b   1.000
_cell.length_c   1.000
_cell.angle_alpha   90.00
_cell.angle_beta   90.00
_cell.angle_gamma   90.00
#
_symmetry.space_group_name_H-M   'P 1'
#
loop_
_entity.id
_entity.type
_entity.pdbx_description
1 polymer ?
#
loop_
_entity_poly.entity_id
_entity_poly.type
_entity_poly.pdbx_seq_one_letter_code
_entity_poly.pdbx_strand_id
1 'polypeptide(L)' 'SIVQLPPGVPAATVGVDRGDNAGYLATQILAIADPAHAARLAQNKLDQVERVKAMDREVNGGV' A
#
# COMPACT_ATOMS: atom_id res chain seq x y z
N SER A 1 0.64 14.98 -15.97
CA SER A 1 0.69 16.11 -15.04
C SER A 1 -0.47 15.96 -14.06
N ILE A 2 -0.21 15.64 -12.78
CA ILE A 2 -1.26 15.39 -11.77
C ILE A 2 -0.88 15.99 -10.40
N VAL A 3 0.40 15.94 -10.01
CA VAL A 3 0.87 16.43 -8.70
C VAL A 3 0.90 17.97 -8.57
N GLN A 4 0.89 18.69 -9.69
CA GLN A 4 1.01 20.16 -9.72
C GLN A 4 -0.36 20.87 -9.71
N LEU A 5 -1.28 20.49 -8.82
CA LEU A 5 -2.59 21.15 -8.73
C LEU A 5 -2.51 22.54 -8.06
N PRO A 6 -3.37 23.49 -8.47
CA PRO A 6 -3.42 24.81 -7.86
C PRO A 6 -3.96 24.75 -6.41
N PRO A 7 -3.69 25.78 -5.59
CA PRO A 7 -4.23 25.87 -4.23
C PRO A 7 -5.76 25.72 -4.20
N GLY A 8 -6.26 24.96 -3.22
CA GLY A 8 -7.70 24.74 -3.00
C GLY A 8 -8.28 23.48 -3.66
N VAL A 9 -7.52 22.79 -4.52
CA VAL A 9 -7.96 21.53 -5.15
C VAL A 9 -6.91 20.44 -4.88
N PRO A 10 -7.03 19.69 -3.77
CA PRO A 10 -6.06 18.65 -3.44
C PRO A 10 -6.24 17.40 -4.32
N ALA A 11 -5.13 16.76 -4.67
CA ALA A 11 -5.12 15.39 -5.18
C ALA A 11 -4.03 14.58 -4.48
N ALA A 12 -4.37 13.36 -4.07
CA ALA A 12 -3.41 12.43 -3.53
C ALA A 12 -2.76 11.64 -4.67
N THR A 13 -1.55 12.02 -5.05
CA THR A 13 -0.81 11.36 -6.13
C THR A 13 0.03 10.20 -5.62
N VAL A 14 0.06 9.12 -6.39
CA VAL A 14 0.93 7.96 -6.16
C VAL A 14 2.01 7.87 -7.24
N GLY A 15 2.92 6.91 -7.13
CA GLY A 15 3.99 6.69 -8.11
C GLY A 15 3.47 6.42 -9.53
N VAL A 16 4.31 6.69 -10.53
CA VAL A 16 4.01 6.39 -11.94
C VAL A 16 3.78 4.89 -12.10
N ASP A 17 2.70 4.54 -12.80
CA ASP A 17 2.23 3.15 -13.01
C ASP A 17 1.95 2.36 -11.72
N ARG A 18 1.74 3.04 -10.59
CA ARG A 18 1.42 2.41 -9.29
C ARG A 18 -0.06 2.42 -8.96
N GLY A 19 -0.86 1.80 -9.82
CA GLY A 19 -2.30 1.62 -9.59
C GLY A 19 -2.61 0.78 -8.34
N ASP A 20 -1.71 -0.14 -8.00
CA ASP A 20 -1.71 -0.89 -6.75
C ASP A 20 -1.64 0.04 -5.52
N ASN A 21 -0.72 1.00 -5.52
CA ASN A 21 -0.61 1.99 -4.45
C ASN A 21 -1.84 2.92 -4.37
N ALA A 22 -2.45 3.25 -5.51
CA ALA A 22 -3.72 3.99 -5.51
C ALA A 22 -4.83 3.20 -4.82
N GLY A 23 -4.94 1.89 -5.11
CA GLY A 23 -5.87 0.99 -4.43
C GLY A 23 -5.60 0.86 -2.93
N TYR A 24 -4.33 0.74 -2.53
CA TYR A 24 -3.96 0.73 -1.11
C TYR A 24 -4.33 2.03 -0.41
N LEU A 25 -4.09 3.18 -1.04
CA LEU A 25 -4.44 4.48 -0.48
C LEU A 25 -5.96 4.64 -0.33
N ALA A 26 -6.72 4.27 -1.37
CA ALA A 26 -8.19 4.28 -1.30
C ALA A 26 -8.73 3.38 -0.19
N THR A 27 -8.19 2.17 -0.07
CA THR A 27 -8.58 1.23 1.00
C THR A 27 -8.24 1.77 2.37
N GLN A 28 -7.11 2.47 2.54
CA GLN A 28 -6.76 3.11 3.81
C GLN A 28 -7.75 4.22 4.19
N ILE A 29 -8.24 4.98 3.22
CA ILE A 29 -9.30 5.98 3.46
C ILE A 29 -10.60 5.30 3.89
N LEU A 30 -11.02 4.24 3.20
CA LEU A 30 -12.24 3.51 3.54
C LEU A 30 -12.16 2.81 4.91
N ALA A 31 -10.98 2.30 5.27
CA ALA A 31 -10.73 1.63 6.54
C ALA A 31 -10.91 2.54 7.77
N ILE A 32 -10.95 3.87 7.60
CA ILE A 32 -11.29 4.80 8.68
C ILE A 32 -12.74 4.57 9.16
N ALA A 33 -13.64 4.22 8.23
CA ALA A 33 -15.06 4.02 8.51
C ALA A 33 -15.45 2.54 8.62
N ASP A 34 -14.65 1.61 8.06
CA ASP A 34 -14.92 0.17 8.06
C ASP A 34 -13.81 -0.63 8.79
N PRO A 35 -14.08 -1.16 10.00
CA PRO A 35 -13.16 -2.00 10.75
C PRO A 35 -12.72 -3.28 10.02
N ALA A 36 -13.58 -3.85 9.15
CA ALA A 36 -13.23 -5.04 8.38
C ALA A 36 -12.15 -4.73 7.34
N HIS A 37 -12.22 -3.57 6.70
CA HIS A 37 -11.15 -3.09 5.81
C HIS A 37 -9.86 -2.82 6.58
N ALA A 38 -9.93 -2.22 7.77
CA ALA A 38 -8.77 -1.98 8.62
C ALA A 38 -8.05 -3.28 9.01
N ALA A 39 -8.80 -4.31 9.43
CA ALA A 39 -8.26 -5.62 9.77
C ALA A 39 -7.56 -6.28 8.56
N ARG A 40 -8.18 -6.23 7.38
CA ARG A 40 -7.58 -6.78 6.15
C ARG A 40 -6.31 -6.02 5.73
N LEU A 41 -6.26 -4.70 5.92
CA LEU A 41 -5.08 -3.88 5.67
C LEU A 41 -3.92 -4.25 6.60
N ALA A 42 -4.21 -4.47 7.89
CA ALA A 42 -3.23 -4.92 8.86
C ALA A 42 -2.67 -6.30 8.49
N GLN A 43 -3.54 -7.26 8.15
CA GLN A 43 -3.11 -8.58 7.72
C GLN A 43 -2.25 -8.51 6.46
N ASN A 44 -2.65 -7.74 5.46
CA ASN A 44 -1.88 -7.58 4.23
C ASN A 44 -0.45 -7.06 4.48
N LYS A 45 -0.26 -6.17 5.46
CA LYS A 45 1.09 -5.70 5.87
C LYS A 45 1.92 -6.83 6.50
N LEU A 46 1.31 -7.67 7.33
CA LEU A 46 2.00 -8.83 7.89
C LEU A 46 2.41 -9.81 6.78
N ASP A 47 1.51 -10.07 5.83
CA ASP A 47 1.80 -10.94 4.68
C ASP A 47 2.96 -10.41 3.83
N GLN A 48 3.06 -9.08 3.66
CA GLN A 48 4.18 -8.45 2.97
C GLN A 48 5.52 -8.71 3.69
N VAL A 49 5.54 -8.60 5.02
CA VAL A 49 6.73 -8.90 5.82
C VAL A 49 7.16 -10.36 5.64
N GLU A 50 6.21 -11.29 5.70
CA GLU A 50 6.51 -12.71 5.51
C GLU A 50 7.01 -13.03 4.10
N ARG A 51 6.47 -12.36 3.06
CA ARG A 51 7.00 -12.46 1.70
C ARG A 51 8.46 -12.01 1.61
N VAL A 52 8.81 -10.87 2.23
CA VAL A 52 10.19 -10.38 2.23
C VAL A 52 11.12 -11.33 2.96
N LYS A 53 10.72 -11.85 4.12
CA LYS A 53 11.51 -12.86 4.84
C LYS A 53 11.73 -14.14 4.04
N ALA A 54 10.71 -14.58 3.28
CA ALA A 54 10.84 -15.74 2.41
C ALA A 54 11.82 -15.49 1.25
N MET A 55 11.71 -14.33 0.58
CA MET A 55 12.64 -13.93 -0.48
C MET A 55 14.07 -13.79 0.04
N ASP A 56 14.26 -13.26 1.26
CA ASP A 56 15.57 -13.14 1.89
C ASP A 56 16.25 -14.52 2.10
N ARG A 57 15.49 -15.50 2.61
CA ARG A 57 15.98 -16.88 2.75
C ARG A 57 16.37 -17.51 1.42
N GLU A 58 15.60 -17.26 0.37
CA GLU A 58 15.87 -17.76 -0.98
C GLU A 58 17.16 -17.16 -1.57
N VAL A 59 17.32 -15.83 -1.47
CA VAL A 59 18.47 -15.12 -2.04
C VAL A 59 19.77 -15.41 -1.28
N ASN A 60 19.72 -15.46 0.06
CA ASN A 60 20.90 -15.71 0.88
C ASN A 60 21.26 -17.21 0.96
N GLY A 61 20.57 -18.08 0.20
CA GLY A 61 20.85 -19.51 0.12
C GLY A 61 20.71 -20.22 1.47
N GLY A 62 19.69 -19.86 2.26
CA GLY A 62 19.52 -20.32 3.64
C GLY A 62 19.79 -21.82 3.80
N VAL A 63 20.74 -22.14 4.69
CA VAL A 63 20.88 -23.45 5.35
C VAL A 63 19.55 -23.98 5.85
#